data_AF-A0A7Y2GRR6-F1
#
_entry.id   AF-A0A7Y2GRR6-F1
#
_cell.length_a   1.000
_cell.length_b   1.000
_cell.length_c   1.000
_cell.angle_alpha   90.00
_cell.angle_beta   90.00
_cell.angle_gamma   90.00
#
_symmetry.space_group_name_H-M   'P 1'
#
loop_
_entity.id
_entity.type
_entity.pdbx_description
1 polymer ?
#
loop_
_entity_poly.entity_id
_entity_poly.type
_entity_poly.pdbx_seq_one_letter_code
_entity_poly.pdbx_strand_id
1 'polypeptide(L)'
;VSTRHRTTEKRENNMTERVIKEANDVKLIVFACEAGMGSSLMGANQLKKMVKKAKLDIKVVHAPVQQMPANVDVVVTHKSLAAQAKTKAPNAAVVPFMMFFGDPAVKGVVEKLKNGEAIESEV
;
A
#
# COMPACT_ATOMS: atom_id res chain seq x y z
N VAL A 1 -17.09 20.93 24.85
CA VAL A 1 -15.70 21.42 24.83
C VAL A 1 -14.78 20.27 25.17
N SER A 2 -13.82 19.98 24.29
CA SER A 2 -12.53 19.33 24.58
C SER A 2 -12.54 17.84 24.97
N THR A 3 -12.14 16.94 24.04
CA THR A 3 -10.82 16.24 23.99
C THR A 3 -10.71 15.18 25.10
N ARG A 4 -10.37 13.90 24.83
CA ARG A 4 -9.00 13.46 24.49
C ARG A 4 -8.96 11.99 24.05
N HIS A 5 -8.26 11.79 22.94
CA HIS A 5 -7.26 10.75 22.67
C HIS A 5 -7.64 9.28 22.92
N ARG A 6 -7.96 8.63 21.81
CA ARG A 6 -7.93 7.18 21.60
C ARG A 6 -6.52 6.66 21.87
N THR A 7 -6.44 5.70 22.78
CA THR A 7 -5.26 5.02 23.29
C THR A 7 -4.42 4.42 22.17
N THR A 8 -3.17 4.84 22.04
CA THR A 8 -2.14 4.11 21.29
C THR A 8 -1.61 2.98 22.16
N GLU A 9 -2.15 1.77 21.96
CA GLU A 9 -1.58 0.55 22.53
C GLU A 9 -0.35 0.14 21.72
N LYS A 10 0.83 0.31 22.33
CA LYS A 10 2.05 -0.39 21.96
C LYS A 10 1.81 -1.90 22.05
N ARG A 11 2.07 -2.65 20.98
CA ARG A 11 2.43 -4.07 21.06
C ARG A 11 3.66 -4.31 20.18
N GLU A 12 4.78 -4.45 20.87
CA GLU A 12 6.03 -4.99 20.35
C GLU A 12 5.99 -6.50 20.60
N ASN A 13 6.14 -7.34 19.56
CA ASN A 13 6.54 -8.74 19.68
C ASN A 13 6.93 -9.31 18.32
N ASN A 14 8.22 -9.67 18.18
CA ASN A 14 8.80 -10.32 17.00
C ASN A 14 8.29 -11.76 16.85
N MET A 15 7.57 -12.05 15.76
CA MET A 15 7.53 -13.37 15.12
C MET A 15 6.93 -13.23 13.70
N THR A 16 7.79 -13.12 12.69
CA THR A 16 7.48 -12.74 11.29
C THR A 16 6.88 -11.33 11.20
N GLU A 17 7.71 -10.32 10.92
CA GLU A 17 7.28 -8.93 10.70
C GLU A 17 6.31 -8.84 9.51
N ARG A 18 5.02 -9.09 9.77
CA ARG A 18 3.92 -8.70 8.90
C ARG A 18 3.61 -7.25 9.26
N VAL A 19 4.05 -6.33 8.40
CA VAL A 19 3.74 -4.92 8.56
C VAL A 19 2.22 -4.75 8.41
N ILE A 20 1.58 -4.16 9.41
CA ILE A 20 0.15 -3.84 9.40
C ILE A 20 -0.01 -2.32 9.36
N LYS A 21 -0.85 -1.83 8.46
CA LYS A 21 -1.19 -0.41 8.32
C LYS A 21 -2.69 -0.23 8.47
N GLU A 22 -3.10 0.45 9.53
CA GLU A 22 -4.50 0.84 9.74
C GLU A 22 -4.97 1.73 8.58
N ALA A 23 -6.20 1.53 8.10
CA ALA A 23 -6.73 2.29 6.97
C ALA A 23 -6.68 3.82 7.16
N ASN A 24 -6.89 4.29 8.40
CA ASN A 24 -6.85 5.71 8.74
C ASN A 24 -5.43 6.31 8.72
N ASP A 25 -4.39 5.48 8.84
CA ASP A 25 -3.00 5.93 8.85
C ASP A 25 -2.40 5.95 7.44
N VAL A 26 -3.01 5.25 6.48
CA VAL A 26 -2.54 5.18 5.09
C VAL A 26 -2.82 6.51 4.38
N LYS A 27 -1.76 7.23 4.02
CA LYS A 27 -1.82 8.49 3.27
C LYS A 27 -1.11 8.40 1.93
N LEU A 28 -0.11 7.53 1.81
CA LEU A 28 0.66 7.34 0.59
C LEU A 28 0.68 5.88 0.15
N ILE A 29 0.15 5.64 -1.05
CA ILE A 29 0.27 4.36 -1.75
C ILE A 29 1.22 4.53 -2.93
N VAL A 30 2.24 3.68 -3.02
CA VAL A 30 3.15 3.64 -4.16
C VAL A 30 2.84 2.39 -4.98
N PHE A 31 2.52 2.60 -6.25
CA PHE A 31 2.52 1.53 -7.24
C PHE A 31 3.95 1.36 -7.76
N ALA A 32 4.60 0.25 -7.39
CA ALA A 32 6.02 0.02 -7.67
C ALA A 32 6.23 -1.04 -8.75
N CYS A 33 7.04 -0.72 -9.77
CA CYS A 33 7.39 -1.64 -10.86
C CYS A 33 8.86 -1.49 -11.29
N GLU A 34 9.36 -2.38 -12.14
CA GLU A 34 10.78 -2.45 -12.51
C GLU A 34 11.24 -1.29 -13.39
N ALA A 35 10.51 -0.98 -14.47
CA ALA A 35 10.96 -0.05 -15.51
C ALA A 35 10.39 1.37 -15.42
N GLY A 36 9.38 1.62 -14.56
CA GLY A 36 8.77 2.94 -14.43
C GLY A 36 7.98 3.47 -15.65
N MET A 37 8.11 2.89 -16.84
CA MET A 37 7.43 3.29 -18.08
C MET A 37 6.84 2.06 -18.79
N GLY A 38 5.51 1.90 -18.79
CA GLY A 38 4.82 0.75 -19.38
C GLY A 38 3.44 0.44 -18.77
N SER A 39 3.01 -0.82 -18.83
CA SER A 39 1.74 -1.35 -18.25
C SER A 39 1.52 -0.95 -16.78
N SER A 40 2.61 -0.71 -16.05
CA SER A 40 2.61 -0.21 -14.68
C SER A 40 1.91 1.14 -14.50
N LEU A 41 2.01 2.04 -15.49
CA LEU A 41 1.32 3.34 -15.45
C LEU A 41 -0.21 3.15 -15.56
N MET A 42 -0.65 2.14 -16.31
CA MET A 42 -2.07 1.81 -16.44
C MET A 42 -2.63 1.24 -15.12
N GLY A 43 -1.89 0.35 -14.46
CA GLY A 43 -2.23 -0.16 -13.13
C GLY A 43 -2.32 0.95 -12.07
N ALA A 44 -1.32 1.84 -12.03
CA ALA A 44 -1.32 3.00 -11.13
C ALA A 44 -2.51 3.95 -11.39
N ASN A 45 -2.85 4.20 -12.65
CA ASN A 45 -4.01 5.02 -13.01
C ASN A 45 -5.34 4.35 -12.63
N GLN A 46 -5.44 3.02 -12.75
CA GLN A 46 -6.60 2.27 -12.29
C GLN A 46 -6.76 2.41 -10.77
N LEU A 47 -5.70 2.17 -10.01
CA LEU A 47 -5.70 2.32 -8.56
C LEU A 47 -6.08 3.75 -8.14
N LYS A 48 -5.49 4.76 -8.78
CA LYS A 48 -5.82 6.18 -8.55
C LYS A 48 -7.30 6.49 -8.82
N LYS A 49 -7.87 5.94 -9.90
CA LYS A 49 -9.31 6.06 -10.20
C LYS A 49 -10.16 5.40 -9.13
N MET A 50 -9.77 4.22 -8.63
CA MET A 50 -10.50 3.49 -7.60
C MET A 50 -10.51 4.24 -6.26
N VAL A 51 -9.34 4.70 -5.80
CA VAL A 51 -9.20 5.52 -4.57
C VAL A 51 -10.05 6.80 -4.67
N LYS A 52 -9.99 7.49 -5.81
CA LYS A 52 -10.81 8.68 -6.06
C LYS A 52 -12.31 8.38 -6.06
N LYS A 53 -12.74 7.25 -6.66
CA LYS A 53 -14.14 6.80 -6.63
C LYS A 53 -14.61 6.43 -5.22
N ALA A 54 -13.71 5.88 -4.40
CA ALA A 54 -13.96 5.59 -2.99
C ALA A 54 -13.97 6.84 -2.10
N LYS A 55 -13.65 8.03 -2.64
CA LYS A 55 -13.53 9.31 -1.90
C LYS A 55 -12.54 9.24 -0.74
N LEU A 56 -11.48 8.45 -0.91
CA LEU A 56 -10.40 8.34 0.06
C LEU A 56 -9.39 9.47 -0.17
N ASP A 57 -8.96 10.15 0.89
CA ASP A 57 -7.93 11.20 0.84
C ASP A 57 -6.52 10.59 0.89
N ILE A 58 -6.25 9.72 -0.09
CA ILE A 58 -5.01 8.94 -0.17
C ILE A 58 -4.29 9.28 -1.47
N LYS A 59 -3.00 9.62 -1.35
CA LYS A 59 -2.16 9.92 -2.49
C LYS A 59 -1.65 8.63 -3.12
N VAL A 60 -1.92 8.43 -4.41
CA VAL A 60 -1.37 7.32 -5.19
C VAL A 60 -0.28 7.86 -6.12
N VAL A 61 0.93 7.32 -6.00
CA VAL A 61 2.07 7.65 -6.86
C VAL A 61 2.60 6.39 -7.55
N HIS A 62 3.26 6.58 -8.68
CA HIS A 62 3.94 5.51 -9.42
C HIS A 62 5.43 5.79 -9.39
N ALA A 63 6.23 4.78 -9.01
CA ALA A 63 7.68 4.90 -8.93
C ALA A 63 8.36 3.55 -9.18
N PRO A 64 9.60 3.52 -9.68
CA PRO A 64 10.40 2.30 -9.66
C PRO A 64 10.62 1.77 -8.24
N VAL A 65 10.70 0.44 -8.06
CA VAL A 65 10.95 -0.18 -6.74
C VAL A 65 12.20 0.41 -6.06
N GLN A 66 13.23 0.73 -6.84
CA GLN A 66 14.48 1.30 -6.34
C GLN A 66 14.40 2.80 -5.97
N GLN A 67 13.40 3.52 -6.49
CA GLN A 67 13.23 4.97 -6.34
C GLN A 67 11.98 5.34 -5.53
N MET A 68 11.33 4.37 -4.88
CA MET A 68 10.18 4.66 -4.03
C MET A 68 10.59 5.48 -2.79
N PRO A 69 9.75 6.40 -2.32
CA PRO A 69 10.02 7.15 -1.10
C PRO A 69 10.00 6.23 0.12
N ALA A 70 10.86 6.50 1.10
CA ALA A 70 10.91 5.73 2.35
C ALA A 70 9.66 5.91 3.22
N ASN A 71 8.96 7.04 3.09
CA ASN A 71 7.74 7.36 3.85
C ASN A 71 6.47 6.86 3.13
N VAL A 72 6.51 5.63 2.61
CA VAL A 72 5.37 4.97 1.98
C VAL A 72 4.64 4.10 3.00
N ASP A 73 3.31 4.16 2.99
CA ASP A 73 2.49 3.34 3.87
C ASP A 73 2.18 1.99 3.24
N VAL A 74 1.75 2.00 1.97
CA VAL A 74 1.39 0.80 1.23
C VAL A 74 2.13 0.77 -0.10
N VAL A 75 2.78 -0.35 -0.39
CA VAL A 75 3.44 -0.60 -1.68
C VAL A 75 2.68 -1.68 -2.43
N VAL A 76 2.16 -1.34 -3.60
CA VAL A 76 1.51 -2.29 -4.51
C VAL A 76 2.51 -2.63 -5.61
N THR A 77 2.95 -3.88 -5.70
CA THR A 77 3.99 -4.29 -6.66
C THR A 77 3.76 -5.69 -7.21
N HIS A 78 4.42 -6.05 -8.31
CA HIS A 78 4.31 -7.39 -8.85
C HIS A 78 4.97 -8.40 -7.91
N LYS A 79 4.41 -9.61 -7.79
CA LYS A 79 4.90 -10.67 -6.89
C LYS A 79 6.42 -10.91 -6.99
N SER A 80 6.98 -10.89 -8.20
CA SER A 80 8.43 -11.06 -8.44
C SER A 80 9.31 -9.97 -7.81
N LEU A 81 8.76 -8.78 -7.54
CA LEU A 81 9.47 -7.63 -6.98
C LEU A 81 9.11 -7.37 -5.52
N ALA A 82 8.18 -8.13 -4.94
CA ALA A 82 7.66 -7.87 -3.60
C ALA A 82 8.74 -8.01 -2.50
N ALA A 83 9.67 -8.97 -2.65
CA ALA A 83 10.83 -9.07 -1.76
C ALA A 83 11.72 -7.82 -1.81
N GLN A 84 11.96 -7.27 -3.01
CA GLN A 84 12.76 -6.04 -3.17
C GLN A 84 12.04 -4.83 -2.59
N ALA A 85 10.72 -4.73 -2.78
CA ALA A 85 9.90 -3.69 -2.19
C ALA A 85 9.94 -3.73 -0.66
N LYS A 86 9.84 -4.92 -0.04
CA LYS A 86 9.98 -5.08 1.41
C LYS A 86 11.33 -4.63 1.92
N THR A 87 12.42 -4.97 1.23
CA THR A 87 13.77 -4.52 1.61
C THR A 87 13.93 -3.00 1.50
N LYS A 88 13.28 -2.35 0.53
CA LYS A 88 13.35 -0.89 0.35
C LYS A 88 12.45 -0.12 1.31
N ALA A 89 11.29 -0.66 1.63
CA ALA A 89 10.32 -0.07 2.54
C ALA A 89 9.90 -1.10 3.60
N PRO A 90 10.77 -1.40 4.59
CA PRO A 90 10.50 -2.42 5.60
C PRO A 90 9.34 -2.06 6.53
N ASN A 91 8.99 -0.77 6.61
CA ASN A 91 7.90 -0.26 7.43
C ASN A 91 6.58 -0.09 6.65
N ALA A 92 6.54 -0.49 5.37
CA ALA A 92 5.37 -0.37 4.52
C ALA A 92 4.66 -1.71 4.36
N ALA A 93 3.34 -1.70 4.25
CA ALA A 93 2.59 -2.90 3.91
C ALA A 93 2.76 -3.19 2.42
N VAL A 94 3.42 -4.30 2.09
CA VAL A 94 3.68 -4.68 0.69
C VAL A 94 2.59 -5.65 0.23
N VAL A 95 1.86 -5.24 -0.80
CA VAL A 95 0.77 -6.01 -1.41
C VAL A 95 1.20 -6.47 -2.81
N PRO A 96 1.51 -7.76 -2.99
CA PRO A 96 1.87 -8.32 -4.27
C PRO A 96 0.63 -8.50 -5.17
N PHE A 97 0.72 -8.12 -6.43
CA PHE A 97 -0.24 -8.48 -7.47
C PHE A 97 0.39 -9.43 -8.50
N MET A 98 -0.44 -10.17 -9.22
CA MET A 98 -0.01 -11.06 -10.31
C MET A 98 -0.47 -10.55 -11.67
N MET A 99 -1.60 -9.84 -11.74
CA MET A 99 -2.12 -9.25 -12.97
C MET A 99 -2.06 -7.73 -12.93
N PHE A 100 -1.65 -7.09 -14.03
CA PHE A 100 -1.64 -5.62 -14.11
C PHE A 100 -3.05 -5.02 -14.24
N PHE A 101 -4.01 -5.83 -14.68
CA PHE A 101 -5.39 -5.43 -14.91
C PHE A 101 -6.36 -6.32 -14.15
N GLY A 102 -7.20 -5.70 -13.33
CA GLY A 102 -8.32 -6.39 -12.69
C GLY A 102 -7.91 -7.36 -11.58
N ASP A 103 -6.66 -7.32 -11.14
CA ASP A 103 -6.16 -8.16 -10.07
C ASP A 103 -6.95 -7.95 -8.77
N PRO A 104 -7.42 -9.03 -8.13
CA PRO A 104 -8.23 -8.94 -6.93
C PRO A 104 -7.47 -8.34 -5.75
N ALA A 105 -6.14 -8.47 -5.66
CA ALA A 105 -5.35 -7.88 -4.58
C ALA A 105 -5.37 -6.35 -4.66
N VAL A 106 -5.20 -5.78 -5.87
CA VAL A 106 -5.26 -4.32 -6.08
C VAL A 106 -6.63 -3.76 -5.73
N LYS A 107 -7.70 -4.45 -6.11
CA LYS A 107 -9.07 -4.05 -5.75
C LYS A 107 -9.31 -4.18 -4.25
N GLY A 108 -8.88 -5.30 -3.66
CA GLY A 108 -9.02 -5.60 -2.24
C GLY A 108 -8.35 -4.55 -1.35
N VAL A 109 -7.20 -4.00 -1.76
CA VAL A 109 -6.57 -2.88 -1.02
C VAL A 109 -7.52 -1.68 -0.92
N VAL A 110 -8.13 -1.27 -2.04
CA VAL A 110 -9.04 -0.12 -2.02
C VAL A 110 -10.30 -0.42 -1.22
N GLU A 111 -10.83 -1.63 -1.32
CA GLU A 111 -12.02 -2.05 -0.56
C GLU A 111 -11.75 -2.08 0.94
N LYS A 112 -10.63 -2.67 1.37
CA LYS A 112 -10.18 -2.66 2.77
C LYS A 112 -10.03 -1.23 3.30
N LEU A 113 -9.31 -0.37 2.57
CA LEU A 113 -9.14 1.04 2.94
C LEU A 113 -10.47 1.79 3.04
N LYS A 114 -11.42 1.49 2.15
CA LYS A 114 -12.77 2.06 2.16
C LYS A 114 -13.58 1.60 3.37
N ASN A 115 -13.43 0.34 3.78
CA ASN A 115 -14.14 -0.24 4.92
C ASN A 115 -13.48 0.09 6.27
N GLY A 116 -12.31 0.73 6.25
CA GLY A 116 -11.54 1.01 7.47
C GLY A 116 -10.73 -0.20 7.96
N GLU A 117 -10.52 -1.20 7.11
CA GLU A 117 -9.78 -2.42 7.43
C GLU A 117 -8.28 -2.22 7.23
N ALA A 118 -7.47 -2.81 8.11
CA ALA A 118 -6.03 -2.73 8.02
C ALA A 118 -5.48 -3.46 6.78
N ILE A 119 -4.39 -2.92 6.23
CA ILE A 119 -3.61 -3.54 5.16
C ILE A 119 -2.45 -4.27 5.78
N GLU A 120 -2.38 -5.58 5.53
CA GLU A 120 -1.31 -6.45 5.99
C GLU A 120 -0.32 -6.69 4.84
N SER A 121 0.97 -6.72 5.15
CA SER A 121 2.01 -7.15 4.22
C SER A 121 1.89 -8.66 3.95
N GLU A 122 1.84 -9.04 2.68
CA GLU A 122 1.74 -10.45 2.23
C GLU A 122 3.10 -11.05 1.83
N VAL A 123 4.18 -10.41 2.25
CA VAL A 123 5.59 -10.82 2.04
C VAL A 123 6.43 -10.67 3.29
#